data_AF-A0A917UD45-F1
#
_entry.id   AF-A0A917UD45-F1
#
_cell.length_a   1.000
_cell.length_b   1.000
_cell.length_c   1.000
_cell.angle_alpha   90.00
_cell.angle_beta   90.00
_cell.angle_gamma   90.00
#
_symmetry.space_group_name_H-M   'P 1'
#
loop_
_entity.id
_entity.type
_entity.pdbx_description
1 polymer ?
#
loop_
_entity_poly.entity_id
_entity_poly.type
_entity_poly.pdbx_seq_one_letter_code
_entity_poly.pdbx_strand_id
1 'polypeptide(L)'
;MFKPLRTIGPEPGRVFFAMPYGVKTVSPGVEPFDFDAFYSDVCVPTVAEDCGMVPLRVDGIYGPQGVLDAVWRTMQQAEFVVVDFSAQSVNVAFEFGWALLLGKRIVILTQRADDIPTDVRGLYRYITYSPNYADIMRMRNELTLQLRALSQEPAEEMAPMPMPGGGRNSAPARVISIDREYVVVQDDSGRRGVMGVGDVDYSRLITDMSRRFKVGDRLDGAFVVDPMRSEMRYTLLGGETNPWPILASRYPVGTTLRTAVHNVVDGVGAFARVEFDVNGMIPLEQFQGGGPAPGTEVEVTVTRMDAEQRRIGLRLNRVVGRPAQQGTVPILVSPGWRGTGRVVKAVPEADGRGGYILVRLAAGTRPAMLLARDMTADLRVDLNNGHVDLDEELDVEVLSVDHARNRVLLRELPDTDPAGRSEPAELAEAA
;
A
#
# COMPACT_ATOMS: atom_id res chain seq x y z
N MET A 1 -1.68 -8.26 23.25
CA MET A 1 -0.77 -7.46 24.09
C MET A 1 -0.52 -6.15 23.34
N PHE A 2 -0.87 -5.02 23.94
CA PHE A 2 -0.68 -3.68 23.35
C PHE A 2 0.82 -3.42 23.12
N LYS A 3 1.18 -2.95 21.93
CA LYS A 3 2.57 -2.60 21.57
C LYS A 3 2.58 -1.13 21.10
N PRO A 4 3.03 -0.17 21.92
CA PRO A 4 3.04 1.24 21.56
C PRO A 4 4.13 1.50 20.52
N LEU A 5 3.78 1.35 19.24
CA LEU A 5 4.64 1.71 18.12
C LEU A 5 4.28 3.09 17.63
N ARG A 6 5.29 3.94 17.43
CA ARG A 6 5.13 5.25 16.81
C ARG A 6 5.16 5.09 15.30
N THR A 7 4.03 5.23 14.63
CA THR A 7 3.82 4.82 13.23
C THR A 7 3.17 5.90 12.38
N ILE A 8 2.60 6.91 13.04
CA ILE A 8 1.91 8.04 12.42
C ILE A 8 2.55 9.32 12.96
N GLY A 9 2.69 10.32 12.10
CA GLY A 9 3.15 11.65 12.49
C GLY A 9 2.00 12.56 12.95
N PRO A 10 2.30 13.68 13.61
CA PRO A 10 1.30 14.69 13.93
C PRO A 10 0.71 15.30 12.65
N GLU A 11 -0.59 15.59 12.68
CA GLU A 11 -1.28 16.36 11.64
C GLU A 11 -1.47 17.81 12.12
N PRO A 12 -1.19 18.81 11.27
CA PRO A 12 -1.28 20.21 11.66
C PRO A 12 -2.66 20.59 12.22
N GLY A 13 -2.66 21.41 13.27
CA GLY A 13 -3.84 21.97 13.92
C GLY A 13 -4.63 20.98 14.78
N ARG A 14 -4.19 19.74 14.99
CA ARG A 14 -4.91 18.77 15.83
C ARG A 14 -4.53 18.88 17.30
N VAL A 15 -5.51 18.96 18.20
CA VAL A 15 -5.30 19.10 19.66
C VAL A 15 -5.97 17.94 20.39
N PHE A 16 -5.18 17.10 21.04
CA PHE A 16 -5.68 15.99 21.86
C PHE A 16 -5.93 16.41 23.30
N PHE A 17 -7.09 16.09 23.83
CA PHE A 17 -7.44 16.33 25.23
C PHE A 17 -7.32 15.07 26.07
N ALA A 18 -6.30 15.03 26.93
CA ALA A 18 -6.14 14.04 27.99
C ALA A 18 -6.79 14.59 29.27
N MET A 19 -8.07 14.31 29.49
CA MET A 19 -8.84 14.88 30.60
C MET A 19 -9.73 13.83 31.28
N PRO A 20 -10.16 14.05 32.54
CA PRO A 20 -11.13 13.19 33.20
C PRO A 20 -12.45 13.10 32.42
N TYR A 21 -13.13 11.96 32.51
CA TYR A 21 -14.44 11.75 31.89
C TYR A 21 -15.57 11.84 32.90
N GLY A 22 -16.71 12.37 32.46
CA GLY A 22 -17.93 12.49 33.24
C GLY A 22 -17.81 13.43 34.43
N VAL A 23 -18.74 13.26 35.36
CA VAL A 23 -18.82 14.07 36.57
C VAL A 23 -17.88 13.52 37.65
N LYS A 24 -16.95 14.34 38.14
CA LYS A 24 -15.96 13.95 39.16
C LYS A 24 -15.87 14.97 40.29
N THR A 25 -15.66 14.48 41.50
CA THR A 25 -15.36 15.33 42.65
C THR A 25 -13.89 15.73 42.63
N VAL A 26 -13.62 17.01 42.41
CA VAL A 26 -12.26 17.59 42.34
C VAL A 26 -11.68 17.86 43.73
N SER A 27 -12.54 18.14 44.72
CA SER A 27 -12.10 18.36 46.09
C SER A 27 -13.17 17.94 47.10
N PRO A 28 -12.80 17.41 48.28
CA PRO A 28 -13.76 17.05 49.32
C PRO A 28 -14.62 18.25 49.72
N GLY A 29 -15.95 18.12 49.66
CA GLY A 29 -16.90 19.16 50.05
C GLY A 29 -17.21 20.22 48.98
N VAL A 30 -16.65 20.09 47.77
CA VAL A 30 -17.00 20.93 46.61
C VAL A 30 -17.98 20.16 45.72
N GLU A 31 -18.89 20.86 45.05
CA GLU A 31 -19.79 20.24 44.08
C GLU A 31 -19.00 19.48 43.00
N PRO A 32 -19.50 18.32 42.56
CA PRO A 32 -18.88 17.57 41.47
C PRO A 32 -18.79 18.42 40.19
N PHE A 33 -17.66 18.33 39.51
CA PHE A 33 -17.40 19.04 38.26
C PHE A 33 -17.69 18.13 37.07
N ASP A 34 -18.42 18.65 36.08
CA ASP A 34 -18.74 17.94 34.85
C ASP A 34 -17.67 18.20 33.78
N PHE A 35 -16.79 17.21 33.59
CA PHE A 35 -15.71 17.32 32.60
C PHE A 35 -16.21 17.12 31.16
N ASP A 36 -17.37 16.51 30.95
CA ASP A 36 -17.94 16.34 29.61
C ASP A 36 -18.54 17.65 29.12
N ALA A 37 -19.33 18.32 29.97
CA ALA A 37 -19.83 19.66 29.68
C ALA A 37 -18.68 20.67 29.53
N PHE A 38 -17.66 20.60 30.40
CA PHE A 38 -16.48 21.46 30.26
C PHE A 38 -15.76 21.25 28.93
N TYR A 39 -15.62 20.01 28.47
CA TYR A 39 -15.03 19.72 27.17
C TYR A 39 -15.88 20.29 26.02
N SER A 40 -17.18 19.97 25.97
CA SER A 40 -18.07 20.35 24.87
C SER A 40 -18.31 21.86 24.79
N ASP A 41 -18.47 22.52 25.94
CA ASP A 41 -18.97 23.88 26.00
C ASP A 41 -17.84 24.92 26.10
N VAL A 42 -16.64 24.49 26.51
CA VAL A 42 -15.50 25.37 26.72
C VAL A 42 -14.31 24.96 25.85
N CYS A 43 -13.79 23.74 26.02
CA CYS A 43 -12.56 23.32 25.35
C CYS A 43 -12.72 23.25 23.83
N VAL A 44 -13.81 22.66 23.35
CA VAL A 44 -14.11 22.53 21.92
C VAL A 44 -14.22 23.90 21.24
N PRO A 45 -15.05 24.85 21.71
CA PRO A 45 -15.11 26.20 21.13
C PRO A 45 -13.78 26.95 21.20
N THR A 46 -13.02 26.81 22.30
CA THR A 46 -11.71 27.46 22.45
C THR A 46 -10.73 27.00 21.35
N VAL A 47 -10.68 25.70 21.07
CA VAL A 47 -9.78 25.15 20.05
C VAL A 47 -10.32 25.36 18.64
N ALA A 48 -11.59 25.07 18.40
CA ALA A 48 -12.20 25.13 17.08
C ALA A 48 -12.40 26.56 16.58
N GLU A 49 -12.99 27.43 17.41
CA GLU A 49 -13.38 28.78 17.01
C GLU A 49 -12.24 29.77 17.22
N ASP A 50 -11.58 29.77 18.38
CA ASP A 50 -10.55 30.78 18.65
C ASP A 50 -9.22 30.42 17.99
N CYS A 51 -8.84 29.12 17.95
CA CYS A 51 -7.56 28.70 17.40
C CYS A 51 -7.63 28.24 15.95
N GLY A 52 -8.83 27.93 15.42
CA GLY A 52 -8.97 27.33 14.09
C GLY A 52 -8.37 25.92 14.01
N MET A 53 -8.35 25.21 15.14
CA MET A 53 -7.74 23.89 15.32
C MET A 53 -8.81 22.81 15.52
N VAL A 54 -8.44 21.54 15.42
CA VAL A 54 -9.37 20.40 15.55
C VAL A 54 -9.21 19.77 16.94
N PRO A 55 -10.20 19.90 17.83
CA PRO A 55 -10.18 19.23 19.12
C PRO A 55 -10.45 17.73 18.95
N LEU A 56 -9.70 16.90 19.67
CA LEU A 56 -9.81 15.44 19.66
C LEU A 56 -9.98 14.92 21.09
N ARG A 57 -10.99 14.07 21.30
CA ARG A 57 -11.21 13.27 22.51
C ARG A 57 -11.72 11.89 22.09
N VAL A 58 -11.29 10.84 22.80
CA VAL A 58 -11.36 9.45 22.31
C VAL A 58 -12.74 8.81 22.53
N ASP A 59 -13.56 9.38 23.41
CA ASP A 59 -14.94 8.98 23.64
C ASP A 59 -15.83 9.03 22.38
N GLY A 60 -15.42 9.74 21.33
CA GLY A 60 -16.10 9.79 20.03
C GLY A 60 -15.73 8.66 19.03
N ILE A 61 -14.77 7.78 19.34
CA ILE A 61 -14.27 6.78 18.38
C ILE A 61 -14.97 5.43 18.57
N TYR A 62 -16.06 5.20 17.84
CA TYR A 62 -16.69 3.89 17.71
C TYR A 62 -15.97 3.06 16.64
N GLY A 63 -15.42 1.89 17.02
CA GLY A 63 -14.78 0.99 16.07
C GLY A 63 -14.41 -0.37 16.69
N PRO A 64 -14.03 -1.36 15.86
CA PRO A 64 -13.67 -2.71 16.31
C PRO A 64 -12.31 -2.80 17.04
N GLN A 65 -11.63 -1.66 17.26
CA GLN A 65 -10.28 -1.59 17.87
C GLN A 65 -10.37 -1.42 19.40
N GLY A 66 -9.35 -1.88 20.11
CA GLY A 66 -9.26 -1.69 21.56
C GLY A 66 -9.08 -0.21 21.94
N VAL A 67 -9.68 0.23 23.05
CA VAL A 67 -9.65 1.63 23.52
C VAL A 67 -8.23 2.21 23.58
N LEU A 68 -7.25 1.43 24.08
CA LEU A 68 -5.86 1.86 24.18
C LEU A 68 -5.21 2.12 22.80
N ASP A 69 -5.55 1.34 21.78
CA ASP A 69 -5.04 1.55 20.42
C ASP A 69 -5.61 2.84 19.80
N ALA A 70 -6.89 3.13 20.08
CA ALA A 70 -7.54 4.36 19.62
C ALA A 70 -6.92 5.61 20.29
N VAL A 71 -6.71 5.57 21.62
CA VAL A 71 -6.01 6.65 22.35
C VAL A 71 -4.62 6.86 21.78
N TRP A 72 -3.84 5.78 21.64
CA TRP A 72 -2.46 5.84 21.15
C TRP A 72 -2.35 6.39 19.72
N ARG A 73 -3.26 6.02 18.81
CA ARG A 73 -3.28 6.55 17.44
C ARG A 73 -3.67 8.02 17.40
N THR A 74 -4.73 8.39 18.13
CA THR A 74 -5.23 9.77 18.16
C THR A 74 -4.19 10.71 18.74
N MET A 75 -3.48 10.28 19.79
CA MET A 75 -2.39 11.04 20.38
C MET A 75 -1.22 11.22 19.42
N GLN A 76 -0.83 10.17 18.66
CA GLN A 76 0.21 10.30 17.64
C GLN A 76 -0.14 11.34 16.56
N GLN A 77 -1.40 11.36 16.11
CA GLN A 77 -1.89 12.33 15.12
C GLN A 77 -2.03 13.76 15.65
N ALA A 78 -2.10 13.94 16.97
CA ALA A 78 -2.29 15.25 17.56
C ALA A 78 -1.01 16.07 17.45
N GLU A 79 -1.11 17.31 16.99
CA GLU A 79 0.00 18.25 17.00
C GLU A 79 0.32 18.73 18.42
N PHE A 80 -0.72 18.97 19.22
CA PHE A 80 -0.65 19.43 20.60
C PHE A 80 -1.40 18.47 21.52
N VAL A 81 -0.95 18.37 22.76
CA VAL A 81 -1.65 17.62 23.81
C VAL A 81 -2.00 18.56 24.96
N VAL A 82 -3.28 18.70 25.25
CA VAL A 82 -3.78 19.42 26.43
C VAL A 82 -4.11 18.39 27.50
N VAL A 83 -3.51 18.54 28.68
CA VAL A 83 -3.64 17.57 29.79
C VAL A 83 -4.30 18.25 30.98
N ASP A 84 -5.39 17.68 31.50
CA ASP A 84 -6.10 18.20 32.67
C ASP A 84 -5.90 17.31 33.90
N PHE A 85 -5.13 17.80 34.89
CA PHE A 85 -4.83 17.06 36.11
C PHE A 85 -5.88 17.17 37.23
N SER A 86 -6.93 18.00 37.08
CA SER A 86 -7.80 18.45 38.19
C SER A 86 -8.46 17.34 39.02
N ALA A 87 -8.69 16.14 38.48
CA ALA A 87 -9.30 15.03 39.21
C ALA A 87 -8.31 13.92 39.61
N GLN A 88 -7.00 14.15 39.48
CA GLN A 88 -5.93 13.17 39.73
C GLN A 88 -6.20 11.80 39.08
N SER A 89 -6.75 11.82 37.87
CA SER A 89 -7.14 10.62 37.15
C SER A 89 -5.91 9.83 36.71
N VAL A 90 -5.85 8.55 37.10
CA VAL A 90 -4.77 7.63 36.69
C VAL A 90 -4.68 7.51 35.17
N ASN A 91 -5.82 7.53 34.46
CA ASN A 91 -5.85 7.46 33.00
C ASN A 91 -5.14 8.67 32.37
N VAL A 92 -5.40 9.87 32.90
CA VAL A 92 -4.77 11.10 32.41
C VAL A 92 -3.26 11.07 32.66
N ALA A 93 -2.83 10.55 33.81
CA ALA A 93 -1.40 10.38 34.10
C ALA A 93 -0.70 9.43 33.11
N PHE A 94 -1.36 8.34 32.70
CA PHE A 94 -0.85 7.44 31.66
C PHE A 94 -0.74 8.14 30.30
N GLU A 95 -1.79 8.87 29.89
CA GLU A 95 -1.81 9.61 28.63
C GLU A 95 -0.74 10.71 28.58
N PHE A 96 -0.53 11.42 29.70
CA PHE A 96 0.57 12.37 29.85
C PHE A 96 1.94 11.69 29.69
N GLY A 97 2.15 10.53 30.31
CA GLY A 97 3.39 9.77 30.16
C GLY A 97 3.67 9.38 28.71
N TRP A 98 2.63 9.02 27.94
CA TRP A 98 2.75 8.76 26.51
C TRP A 98 3.06 10.01 25.69
N ALA A 99 2.44 11.15 26.01
CA ALA A 99 2.73 12.41 25.37
C ALA A 99 4.20 12.84 25.58
N LEU A 100 4.72 12.65 26.79
CA LEU A 100 6.15 12.86 27.12
C LEU A 100 7.06 11.96 26.28
N LEU A 101 6.76 10.65 26.25
CA LEU A 101 7.52 9.69 25.46
C LEU A 101 7.59 10.10 24.00
N LEU A 102 6.46 10.53 23.41
CA LEU A 102 6.40 10.97 22.03
C LEU A 102 7.09 12.33 21.80
N GLY A 103 7.44 13.10 22.84
CA GLY A 103 7.97 14.46 22.69
C GLY A 103 6.92 15.45 22.20
N LYS A 104 5.65 15.26 22.59
CA LYS A 104 4.56 16.15 22.21
C LYS A 104 4.72 17.53 22.85
N ARG A 105 4.21 18.56 22.17
CA ARG A 105 4.02 19.89 22.75
C ARG A 105 2.81 19.84 23.69
N ILE A 106 3.07 19.98 24.99
CA ILE A 106 2.08 19.76 26.04
C ILE A 106 1.67 21.10 26.67
N VAL A 107 0.36 21.30 26.84
CA VAL A 107 -0.23 22.36 27.66
C VAL A 107 -0.95 21.71 28.84
N ILE A 108 -0.72 22.21 30.05
CA ILE A 108 -1.33 21.66 31.25
C ILE A 108 -2.45 22.56 31.74
N LEU A 109 -3.62 21.97 32.02
CA LEU A 109 -4.74 22.57 32.73
C LEU A 109 -4.84 21.94 34.12
N THR A 110 -5.25 22.74 35.11
CA THR A 110 -5.59 22.22 36.44
C THR A 110 -6.50 23.16 37.21
N GLN A 111 -7.36 22.64 38.08
CA GLN A 111 -8.09 23.47 39.05
C GLN A 111 -7.23 23.83 40.25
N ARG A 112 -6.31 22.93 40.66
CA ARG A 112 -5.39 23.18 41.78
C ARG A 112 -3.98 22.80 41.37
N ALA A 113 -3.00 23.61 41.77
CA ALA A 113 -1.58 23.28 41.56
C ALA A 113 -1.19 21.96 42.25
N ASP A 114 -1.92 21.58 43.31
CA ASP A 114 -1.69 20.34 44.05
C ASP A 114 -2.07 19.08 43.30
N ASP A 115 -2.89 19.19 42.24
CA ASP A 115 -3.33 18.05 41.45
C ASP A 115 -2.26 17.58 40.46
N ILE A 116 -1.28 18.46 40.16
CA ILE A 116 -0.15 18.14 39.31
C ILE A 116 0.83 17.24 40.09
N PRO A 117 1.23 16.08 39.54
CA PRO A 117 2.24 15.21 40.14
C PRO A 117 3.51 15.97 40.50
N THR A 118 4.11 15.64 41.64
CA THR A 118 5.30 16.36 42.17
C THR A 118 6.47 16.37 41.21
N ASP A 119 6.67 15.30 40.44
CA ASP A 119 7.75 15.19 39.46
C ASP A 119 7.54 16.07 38.22
N VAL A 120 6.31 16.51 37.97
CA VAL A 120 5.93 17.38 36.84
C VAL A 120 5.83 18.84 37.27
N ARG A 121 5.52 19.06 38.57
CA ARG A 121 5.30 20.38 39.14
C ARG A 121 6.55 21.24 39.03
N GLY A 122 6.47 22.31 38.23
CA GLY A 122 7.58 23.24 37.98
C GLY A 122 8.40 22.96 36.73
N LEU A 123 8.22 21.81 36.06
CA LEU A 123 8.81 21.55 34.75
C LEU A 123 8.01 22.20 33.61
N TYR A 124 6.69 22.27 33.77
CA TYR A 124 5.77 22.81 32.79
C TYR A 124 5.00 24.00 33.34
N ARG A 125 4.74 24.97 32.46
CA ARG A 125 3.72 25.99 32.72
C ARG A 125 2.34 25.32 32.70
N TYR A 126 1.49 25.67 33.65
CA TYR A 126 0.10 25.22 33.70
C TYR A 126 -0.85 26.41 33.77
N ILE A 127 -2.05 26.23 33.27
CA ILE A 127 -3.14 27.21 33.32
C ILE A 127 -4.12 26.74 34.38
N THR A 128 -4.45 27.63 35.31
CA THR A 128 -5.44 27.33 36.34
C THR A 128 -6.84 27.76 35.90
N TYR A 129 -7.85 27.01 36.32
CA TYR A 129 -9.24 27.39 36.13
C TYR A 129 -10.09 27.03 37.34
N SER A 130 -11.30 27.58 37.40
CA SER A 130 -12.31 27.21 38.39
C SER A 130 -13.67 27.15 37.70
N PRO A 131 -14.73 26.61 38.34
CA PRO A 131 -16.08 26.63 37.78
C PRO A 131 -16.66 28.03 37.57
N ASN A 132 -16.00 29.09 38.07
CA ASN A 132 -16.41 30.46 37.87
C ASN A 132 -16.19 30.89 36.41
N TYR A 133 -17.22 31.46 35.79
CA TYR A 133 -17.19 32.01 34.44
C TYR A 133 -15.97 32.91 34.17
N ALA A 134 -15.61 33.79 35.11
CA ALA A 134 -14.48 34.70 34.92
C ALA A 134 -13.14 33.96 34.81
N ASP A 135 -12.94 32.90 35.60
CA ASP A 135 -11.74 32.09 35.55
C ASP A 135 -11.72 31.18 34.31
N ILE A 136 -12.88 30.65 33.89
CA ILE A 136 -13.02 29.91 32.63
C ILE A 136 -12.63 30.79 31.44
N MET A 137 -13.10 32.04 31.39
CA MET A 137 -12.76 32.96 30.31
C MET A 137 -11.28 33.35 30.32
N ARG A 138 -10.68 33.49 31.50
CA ARG A 138 -9.22 33.68 31.63
C ARG A 138 -8.47 32.47 31.08
N MET A 139 -8.86 31.27 31.49
CA MET A 139 -8.26 30.02 31.02
C MET A 139 -8.37 29.88 29.50
N ARG A 140 -9.55 30.14 28.92
CA ARG A 140 -9.78 30.13 27.47
C ARG A 140 -8.80 31.04 26.74
N ASN A 141 -8.63 32.27 27.20
CA ASN A 141 -7.68 33.22 26.61
C ASN A 141 -6.22 32.75 26.74
N GLU A 142 -5.82 32.25 27.91
CA GLU A 142 -4.47 31.75 28.12
C GLU A 142 -4.16 30.50 27.29
N LEU A 143 -5.12 29.58 27.15
CA LEU A 143 -5.00 28.38 26.34
C LEU A 143 -4.81 28.73 24.87
N THR A 144 -5.62 29.65 24.34
CA THR A 144 -5.50 30.15 22.96
C THR A 144 -4.13 30.77 22.69
N LEU A 145 -3.62 31.59 23.62
CA LEU A 145 -2.30 32.21 23.47
C LEU A 145 -1.18 31.16 23.48
N GLN A 146 -1.24 30.17 24.38
CA GLN A 146 -0.22 29.13 24.45
C GLN A 146 -0.22 28.22 23.23
N LEU A 147 -1.39 27.78 22.75
CA LEU A 147 -1.48 26.94 21.55
C LEU A 147 -0.94 27.66 20.31
N ARG A 148 -1.27 28.94 20.14
CA ARG A 148 -0.73 29.75 19.04
C ARG A 148 0.78 29.93 19.14
N ALA A 149 1.31 30.21 20.33
CA ALA A 149 2.76 30.33 20.54
C ALA A 149 3.49 29.02 20.21
N LEU A 150 3.00 27.88 20.73
CA LEU A 150 3.57 26.57 20.48
C LEU A 150 3.49 26.13 19.00
N SER A 151 2.53 26.66 18.23
CA SER A 151 2.44 26.38 16.79
C SER A 151 3.57 26.99 15.97
N GLN A 152 4.23 28.04 16.48
CA GLN A 152 5.32 28.72 15.79
C GLN A 152 6.69 28.10 16.14
N GLU A 153 6.74 27.24 17.15
CA GLU A 153 7.96 26.55 17.55
C GLU A 153 8.17 25.27 16.72
N PRO A 154 9.41 24.98 16.29
CA PRO A 154 9.71 23.73 15.60
C PRO A 154 9.45 22.54 16.52
N ALA A 155 8.81 21.49 16.00
CA ALA A 155 8.51 20.29 16.78
C ALA A 155 9.78 19.46 17.03
N GLU A 156 10.11 19.23 18.30
CA GLU A 156 11.15 18.28 18.75
C GLU A 156 10.59 16.86 18.98
N GLU A 157 9.49 16.55 18.30
CA GLU A 157 8.76 15.31 18.48
C GLU A 157 9.57 14.11 17.93
N MET A 158 9.49 12.91 18.54
CA MET A 158 10.25 11.76 18.01
C MET A 158 9.93 11.55 16.52
N ALA A 159 10.84 11.01 15.72
CA ALA A 159 10.45 10.61 14.37
C ALA A 159 9.54 9.37 14.44
N PRO A 160 8.49 9.25 13.60
CA PRO A 160 7.78 7.99 13.45
C PRO A 160 8.78 6.88 13.16
N MET A 161 8.67 5.77 13.90
CA MET A 161 9.38 4.57 13.51
C MET A 161 8.74 4.07 12.21
N PRO A 162 9.52 3.84 11.14
CA PRO A 162 9.00 3.09 10.02
C PRO A 162 8.62 1.71 10.56
N MET A 163 7.33 1.37 10.41
CA MET A 163 6.76 0.12 10.90
C MET A 163 7.67 -1.07 10.57
N PRO A 164 7.95 -1.97 11.53
CA PRO A 164 8.45 -3.29 11.18
C PRO A 164 7.35 -3.96 10.36
N GLY A 165 7.56 -4.07 9.05
CA GLY A 165 6.52 -4.51 8.11
C GLY A 165 5.94 -3.42 7.20
N GLY A 166 6.65 -2.30 6.97
CA GLY A 166 6.46 -1.44 5.80
C GLY A 166 5.08 -0.79 5.70
N GLY A 167 4.93 0.39 6.30
CA GLY A 167 3.81 1.27 5.97
C GLY A 167 3.86 1.67 4.49
N ARG A 168 2.68 1.88 3.90
CA ARG A 168 2.39 2.27 2.50
C ARG A 168 2.96 3.62 2.04
N ASN A 169 4.01 4.13 2.69
CA ASN A 169 4.63 5.37 2.24
C ASN A 169 5.63 5.01 1.15
N SER A 170 5.10 4.88 -0.07
CA SER A 170 5.88 4.95 -1.31
C SER A 170 6.82 6.16 -1.22
N ALA A 171 8.09 5.87 -1.12
CA ALA A 171 9.19 6.79 -1.07
C ALA A 171 10.02 6.55 -2.34
N PRO A 172 9.74 7.29 -3.43
CA PRO A 172 10.47 7.12 -4.66
C PRO A 172 11.96 7.41 -4.43
N ALA A 173 12.81 6.50 -4.88
CA ALA A 173 14.25 6.58 -4.70
C ALA A 173 14.98 6.21 -6.00
N ARG A 174 16.18 6.76 -6.17
CA ARG A 174 17.03 6.51 -7.33
C ARG A 174 18.15 5.53 -6.97
N VAL A 175 18.43 4.59 -7.87
CA VAL A 175 19.54 3.65 -7.72
C VAL A 175 20.88 4.37 -7.91
N ILE A 176 21.75 4.33 -6.89
CA ILE A 176 23.10 4.93 -6.93
C ILE A 176 24.15 3.87 -7.31
N SER A 177 24.07 2.70 -6.70
CA SER A 177 25.03 1.62 -6.91
C SER A 177 24.37 0.27 -6.82
N ILE A 178 24.89 -0.70 -7.57
CA ILE A 178 24.36 -2.05 -7.65
C ILE A 178 25.49 -3.04 -7.42
N ASP A 179 25.23 -4.01 -6.54
CA ASP A 179 26.02 -5.21 -6.36
C ASP A 179 25.19 -6.43 -6.81
N ARG A 180 25.73 -7.65 -6.72
CA ARG A 180 24.96 -8.88 -6.99
C ARG A 180 23.94 -9.16 -5.90
N GLU A 181 24.29 -8.84 -4.65
CA GLU A 181 23.48 -9.20 -3.47
C GLU A 181 22.59 -8.06 -2.96
N TYR A 182 22.93 -6.81 -3.28
CA TYR A 182 22.21 -5.64 -2.79
C TYR A 182 22.26 -4.46 -3.78
N VAL A 183 21.33 -3.53 -3.60
CA VAL A 183 21.22 -2.28 -4.36
C VAL A 183 21.15 -1.12 -3.37
N VAL A 184 21.93 -0.06 -3.61
CA VAL A 184 21.87 1.17 -2.80
C VAL A 184 21.02 2.20 -3.53
N VAL A 185 20.02 2.73 -2.83
CA VAL A 185 19.13 3.77 -3.33
C VAL A 185 19.25 5.05 -2.50
N GLN A 186 18.89 6.17 -3.10
CA GLN A 186 18.76 7.45 -2.42
C GLN A 186 17.53 8.21 -2.91
N ASP A 187 16.79 8.80 -1.98
CA ASP A 187 15.65 9.64 -2.32
C ASP A 187 16.02 11.10 -2.57
N ASP A 188 15.04 11.89 -2.98
CA ASP A 188 15.22 13.32 -3.29
C ASP A 188 15.57 14.17 -2.05
N SER A 189 15.35 13.67 -0.84
CA SER A 189 15.75 14.33 0.41
C SER A 189 17.17 13.97 0.87
N GLY A 190 17.88 13.13 0.09
CA GLY A 190 19.24 12.69 0.38
C GLY A 190 19.34 11.47 1.30
N ARG A 191 18.22 10.89 1.74
CA ARG A 191 18.19 9.67 2.58
C ARG A 191 18.66 8.48 1.75
N ARG A 192 19.58 7.67 2.30
CA ARG A 192 20.14 6.48 1.64
C ARG A 192 19.61 5.20 2.28
N GLY A 193 19.47 4.16 1.48
CA GLY A 193 19.04 2.85 1.97
C GLY A 193 19.53 1.70 1.10
N VAL A 194 19.59 0.51 1.70
CA VAL A 194 20.06 -0.71 1.06
C VAL A 194 18.92 -1.67 0.84
N MET A 195 18.73 -2.11 -0.39
CA MET A 195 17.74 -3.12 -0.79
C MET A 195 18.43 -4.45 -1.05
N GLY A 196 18.07 -5.48 -0.30
CA GLY A 196 18.59 -6.84 -0.50
C GLY A 196 17.70 -7.65 -1.46
N VAL A 197 18.20 -8.82 -1.89
CA VAL A 197 17.45 -9.76 -2.75
C VAL A 197 16.07 -10.14 -2.21
N GLY A 198 15.92 -10.19 -0.89
CA GLY A 198 14.66 -10.55 -0.23
C GLY A 198 13.60 -9.44 -0.29
N ASP A 199 14.01 -8.21 -0.58
CA ASP A 199 13.21 -6.99 -0.49
C ASP A 199 12.58 -6.57 -1.84
N VAL A 200 12.69 -7.41 -2.87
CA VAL A 200 12.28 -7.07 -4.24
C VAL A 200 10.96 -7.70 -4.67
N ASP A 201 10.80 -9.01 -4.43
CA ASP A 201 9.66 -9.81 -4.92
C ASP A 201 9.45 -11.00 -3.99
N TYR A 202 8.22 -11.37 -3.60
CA TYR A 202 7.94 -12.59 -2.82
C TYR A 202 7.72 -13.84 -3.67
N SER A 203 7.35 -13.68 -4.94
CA SER A 203 6.98 -14.75 -5.88
C SER A 203 8.19 -15.44 -6.49
N ARG A 204 9.33 -14.74 -6.59
CA ARG A 204 10.57 -15.23 -7.21
C ARG A 204 11.78 -14.92 -6.34
N LEU A 205 12.73 -15.85 -6.30
CA LEU A 205 14.04 -15.59 -5.71
C LEU A 205 14.91 -14.88 -6.74
N ILE A 206 15.38 -13.68 -6.40
CA ILE A 206 16.36 -12.95 -7.20
C ILE A 206 17.75 -13.37 -6.74
N THR A 207 18.53 -13.93 -7.65
CA THR A 207 19.90 -14.39 -7.37
C THR A 207 20.96 -13.36 -7.76
N ASP A 208 20.61 -12.37 -8.58
CA ASP A 208 21.52 -11.34 -9.07
C ASP A 208 20.76 -10.04 -9.32
N MET A 209 20.98 -9.06 -8.46
CA MET A 209 20.33 -7.75 -8.52
C MET A 209 20.78 -6.93 -9.75
N SER A 210 21.99 -7.17 -10.27
CA SER A 210 22.56 -6.46 -11.42
C SER A 210 21.83 -6.76 -12.73
N ARG A 211 21.08 -7.86 -12.79
CA ARG A 211 20.24 -8.21 -13.95
C ARG A 211 18.89 -7.52 -13.94
N ARG A 212 18.43 -7.05 -12.77
CA ARG A 212 17.08 -6.54 -12.58
C ARG A 212 17.02 -5.01 -12.56
N PHE A 213 18.09 -4.36 -12.10
CA PHE A 213 18.17 -2.92 -11.90
C PHE A 213 19.34 -2.31 -12.67
N LYS A 214 19.26 -1.02 -12.97
CA LYS A 214 20.34 -0.21 -13.55
C LYS A 214 20.59 1.03 -12.69
N VAL A 215 21.84 1.50 -12.69
CA VAL A 215 22.21 2.74 -12.01
C VAL A 215 21.43 3.89 -12.65
N GLY A 216 20.77 4.68 -11.82
CA GLY A 216 19.90 5.78 -12.25
C GLY A 216 18.42 5.44 -12.36
N ASP A 217 18.02 4.17 -12.23
CA ASP A 217 16.60 3.77 -12.22
C ASP A 217 15.86 4.44 -11.06
N ARG A 218 14.63 4.88 -11.31
CA ARG A 218 13.69 5.31 -10.27
C ARG A 218 12.87 4.12 -9.81
N LEU A 219 12.94 3.84 -8.52
CA LEU A 219 12.21 2.78 -7.85
C LEU A 219 11.17 3.40 -6.94
N ASP A 220 10.02 2.76 -6.86
CA ASP A 220 8.95 3.15 -5.96
C ASP A 220 8.80 2.06 -4.89
N GLY A 221 9.18 2.37 -3.66
CA GLY A 221 9.32 1.43 -2.56
C GLY A 221 9.36 2.16 -1.23
N ALA A 222 9.68 1.50 -0.13
CA ALA A 222 9.64 2.09 1.20
C ALA A 222 10.99 1.94 1.90
N PHE A 223 11.38 2.98 2.65
CA PHE A 223 12.50 2.89 3.60
C PHE A 223 12.02 2.28 4.92
N VAL A 224 12.74 1.27 5.39
CA VAL A 224 12.50 0.54 6.64
C VAL A 224 13.78 0.61 7.46
N VAL A 225 13.71 1.07 8.70
CA VAL A 225 14.86 1.02 9.60
C VAL A 225 15.01 -0.41 10.10
N ASP A 226 16.20 -0.99 9.96
CA ASP A 226 16.52 -2.22 10.67
C ASP A 226 16.77 -1.90 12.15
N PRO A 227 15.87 -2.32 13.06
CA PRO A 227 15.97 -1.97 14.48
C PRO A 227 17.16 -2.63 15.18
N MET A 228 17.78 -3.66 14.59
CA MET A 228 18.98 -4.30 15.16
C MET A 228 20.28 -3.70 14.64
N ARG A 229 20.30 -3.21 13.40
CA ARG A 229 21.53 -2.70 12.76
C ARG A 229 21.64 -1.18 12.70
N SER A 230 20.57 -0.44 13.00
CA SER A 230 20.49 1.01 12.80
C SER A 230 20.76 1.43 11.34
N GLU A 231 20.64 0.50 10.40
CA GLU A 231 20.83 0.72 8.97
C GLU A 231 19.46 0.93 8.31
N MET A 232 19.41 1.85 7.36
CA MET A 232 18.22 2.09 6.54
C MET A 232 18.15 1.04 5.44
N ARG A 233 17.17 0.15 5.53
CA ARG A 233 16.80 -0.81 4.49
C ARG A 233 15.81 -0.16 3.52
N TYR A 234 15.85 -0.53 2.25
CA TYR A 234 14.84 -0.15 1.26
C TYR A 234 14.16 -1.40 0.70
N THR A 235 12.85 -1.36 0.52
CA THR A 235 12.06 -2.52 0.05
C THR A 235 11.03 -2.11 -0.99
N LEU A 236 10.94 -2.87 -2.09
CA LEU A 236 9.84 -2.74 -3.05
C LEU A 236 8.57 -3.44 -2.58
N LEU A 237 8.69 -4.31 -1.58
CA LEU A 237 7.59 -5.06 -0.98
C LEU A 237 6.84 -4.26 0.08
N GLY A 238 6.98 -2.92 0.06
CA GLY A 238 6.37 -2.04 1.06
C GLY A 238 4.86 -2.24 1.15
N GLY A 239 4.38 -2.73 2.30
CA GLY A 239 2.96 -2.96 2.55
C GLY A 239 2.42 -4.33 2.10
N GLU A 240 3.23 -5.17 1.47
CA GLU A 240 2.86 -6.55 1.18
C GLU A 240 3.17 -7.46 2.38
N THR A 241 2.19 -8.25 2.81
CA THR A 241 2.43 -9.26 3.84
C THR A 241 3.16 -10.43 3.21
N ASN A 242 4.31 -10.83 3.78
CA ASN A 242 5.01 -12.03 3.36
C ASN A 242 4.03 -13.23 3.34
N PRO A 243 3.75 -13.82 2.16
CA PRO A 243 2.73 -14.86 2.03
C PRO A 243 3.21 -16.23 2.53
N TRP A 244 4.53 -16.42 2.67
CA TRP A 244 5.12 -17.73 2.98
C TRP A 244 4.70 -18.34 4.33
N PRO A 245 4.64 -17.59 5.45
CA PRO A 245 4.09 -18.10 6.70
C PRO A 245 2.62 -18.50 6.59
N ILE A 246 1.82 -17.74 5.84
CA ILE A 246 0.40 -18.01 5.62
C ILE A 246 0.23 -19.27 4.77
N LEU A 247 1.00 -19.39 3.68
CA LEU A 247 1.04 -20.56 2.81
C LEU A 247 1.48 -21.81 3.57
N ALA A 248 2.49 -21.72 4.41
CA ALA A 248 2.96 -22.84 5.23
C ALA A 248 1.90 -23.32 6.23
N SER A 249 1.14 -22.39 6.81
CA SER A 249 0.03 -22.73 7.72
C SER A 249 -1.19 -23.29 7.00
N ARG A 250 -1.52 -22.76 5.82
CA ARG A 250 -2.73 -23.14 5.06
C ARG A 250 -2.53 -24.43 4.25
N TYR A 251 -1.31 -24.64 3.74
CA TYR A 251 -0.95 -25.78 2.89
C TYR A 251 0.23 -26.55 3.50
N PRO A 252 0.05 -27.22 4.65
CA PRO A 252 1.07 -28.10 5.20
C PRO A 252 1.39 -29.25 4.23
N VAL A 253 2.55 -29.89 4.42
CA VAL A 253 2.96 -31.05 3.63
C VAL A 253 1.91 -32.15 3.73
N GLY A 254 1.50 -32.69 2.57
CA GLY A 254 0.42 -33.68 2.45
C GLY A 254 -0.94 -33.08 2.05
N THR A 255 -1.11 -31.76 2.09
CA THR A 255 -2.35 -31.12 1.63
C THR A 255 -2.52 -31.29 0.13
N THR A 256 -3.72 -31.71 -0.28
CA THR A 256 -4.12 -31.76 -1.70
C THR A 256 -4.83 -30.46 -2.08
N LEU A 257 -4.44 -29.86 -3.21
CA LEU A 257 -5.05 -28.65 -3.75
C LEU A 257 -5.30 -28.81 -5.25
N ARG A 258 -6.34 -28.13 -5.75
CA ARG A 258 -6.62 -28.02 -7.18
C ARG A 258 -6.14 -26.67 -7.68
N THR A 259 -5.36 -26.66 -8.74
CA THR A 259 -4.68 -25.46 -9.26
C THR A 259 -4.52 -25.53 -10.78
N ALA A 260 -4.34 -24.38 -11.42
CA ALA A 260 -3.97 -24.29 -12.83
C ALA A 260 -2.46 -24.16 -13.03
N VAL A 261 -1.95 -24.82 -14.07
CA VAL A 261 -0.57 -24.68 -14.53
C VAL A 261 -0.36 -23.26 -15.06
N HIS A 262 0.60 -22.52 -14.50
CA HIS A 262 0.94 -21.17 -14.94
C HIS A 262 1.94 -21.18 -16.10
N ASN A 263 2.99 -21.99 -16.01
CA ASN A 263 4.03 -22.09 -17.03
C ASN A 263 4.69 -23.47 -17.01
N VAL A 264 5.27 -23.90 -18.12
CA VAL A 264 6.09 -25.12 -18.20
C VAL A 264 7.45 -24.75 -18.74
N VAL A 265 8.50 -25.24 -18.09
CA VAL A 265 9.88 -25.04 -18.51
C VAL A 265 10.49 -26.40 -18.86
N ASP A 266 10.98 -26.50 -20.09
CA ASP A 266 11.61 -27.72 -20.61
C ASP A 266 12.80 -28.14 -19.73
N GLY A 267 12.84 -29.43 -19.39
CA GLY A 267 13.89 -30.01 -18.54
C GLY A 267 13.80 -29.68 -17.04
N VAL A 268 12.90 -28.78 -16.63
CA VAL A 268 12.71 -28.43 -15.20
C VAL A 268 11.39 -28.97 -14.67
N GLY A 269 10.27 -28.63 -15.30
CA GLY A 269 8.94 -29.06 -14.84
C GLY A 269 7.84 -28.04 -15.11
N ALA A 270 6.63 -28.38 -14.66
CA ALA A 270 5.47 -27.51 -14.73
C ALA A 270 5.32 -26.70 -13.43
N PHE A 271 5.02 -25.42 -13.54
CA PHE A 271 4.77 -24.53 -12.42
C PHE A 271 3.27 -24.27 -12.33
N ALA A 272 2.64 -24.66 -11.23
CA ALA A 272 1.22 -24.45 -10.96
C ALA A 272 1.00 -23.37 -9.89
N ARG A 273 -0.03 -22.55 -10.05
CA ARG A 273 -0.29 -21.39 -9.18
C ARG A 273 -0.91 -21.84 -7.86
N VAL A 274 -0.25 -21.62 -6.73
CA VAL A 274 -0.81 -22.01 -5.43
C VAL A 274 -1.77 -20.93 -4.93
N GLU A 275 -1.24 -19.87 -4.34
CA GLU A 275 -2.00 -18.72 -3.83
C GLU A 275 -1.02 -17.54 -3.68
N PHE A 276 -1.51 -16.30 -3.61
CA PHE A 276 -0.69 -15.08 -3.45
C PHE A 276 0.42 -14.92 -4.52
N ASP A 277 0.11 -15.25 -5.77
CA ASP A 277 1.05 -15.24 -6.91
C ASP A 277 2.30 -16.14 -6.75
N VAL A 278 2.30 -17.02 -5.74
CA VAL A 278 3.35 -18.04 -5.55
C VAL A 278 3.04 -19.27 -6.40
N ASN A 279 4.06 -19.77 -7.09
CA ASN A 279 3.97 -20.95 -7.93
C ASN A 279 4.70 -22.14 -7.28
N GLY A 280 4.08 -23.32 -7.33
CA GLY A 280 4.71 -24.58 -6.96
C GLY A 280 5.18 -25.36 -8.17
N MET A 281 6.26 -26.11 -8.01
CA MET A 281 6.91 -26.87 -9.08
C MET A 281 6.48 -28.33 -9.03
N ILE A 282 6.04 -28.84 -10.18
CA ILE A 282 5.71 -30.24 -10.45
C ILE A 282 6.78 -30.78 -11.41
N PRO A 283 7.60 -31.77 -10.98
CA PRO A 283 8.57 -32.42 -11.85
C PRO A 283 7.95 -32.99 -13.13
N LEU A 284 8.65 -32.81 -14.26
CA LEU A 284 8.15 -33.23 -15.58
C LEU A 284 7.90 -34.75 -15.67
N GLU A 285 8.70 -35.54 -14.94
CA GLU A 285 8.63 -37.00 -14.83
C GLU A 285 7.27 -37.51 -14.35
N GLN A 286 6.48 -36.65 -13.70
CA GLN A 286 5.16 -37.02 -13.19
C GLN A 286 4.06 -36.91 -14.26
N PHE A 287 4.36 -36.35 -15.44
CA PHE A 287 3.43 -36.24 -16.55
C PHE A 287 3.66 -37.32 -17.61
N GLN A 288 2.59 -37.92 -18.12
CA GLN A 288 2.66 -38.87 -19.23
C GLN A 288 2.66 -38.11 -20.57
N GLY A 289 3.83 -37.96 -21.20
CA GLY A 289 3.95 -37.41 -22.57
C GLY A 289 4.37 -35.94 -22.67
N GLY A 290 5.08 -35.41 -21.67
CA GLY A 290 5.52 -34.00 -21.63
C GLY A 290 4.61 -33.13 -20.76
N GLY A 291 5.00 -31.87 -20.57
CA GLY A 291 4.33 -30.98 -19.62
C GLY A 291 2.95 -30.53 -20.13
N PRO A 292 1.95 -30.36 -19.24
CA PRO A 292 0.61 -29.93 -19.61
C PRO A 292 0.61 -28.48 -20.14
N ALA A 293 -0.33 -28.13 -21.01
CA ALA A 293 -0.46 -26.76 -21.50
C ALA A 293 -0.69 -25.77 -20.33
N PRO A 294 -0.15 -24.54 -20.38
CA PRO A 294 -0.51 -23.48 -19.44
C PRO A 294 -2.04 -23.29 -19.38
N GLY A 295 -2.59 -23.15 -18.18
CA GLY A 295 -4.03 -23.09 -17.90
C GLY A 295 -4.69 -24.45 -17.60
N THR A 296 -3.96 -25.56 -17.74
CA THR A 296 -4.46 -26.91 -17.40
C THR A 296 -4.72 -27.03 -15.90
N GLU A 297 -5.92 -27.48 -15.51
CA GLU A 297 -6.24 -27.76 -14.11
C GLU A 297 -5.69 -29.11 -13.66
N VAL A 298 -4.92 -29.07 -12.59
CA VAL A 298 -4.25 -30.22 -11.99
C VAL A 298 -4.58 -30.31 -10.51
N GLU A 299 -4.78 -31.53 -10.03
CA GLU A 299 -4.89 -31.82 -8.60
C GLU A 299 -3.53 -32.31 -8.13
N VAL A 300 -2.97 -31.60 -7.16
CA VAL A 300 -1.60 -31.75 -6.70
C VAL A 300 -1.54 -31.83 -5.19
N THR A 301 -0.59 -32.59 -4.66
CA THR A 301 -0.29 -32.67 -3.24
C THR A 301 1.00 -31.92 -2.94
N VAL A 302 1.01 -31.11 -1.88
CA VAL A 302 2.22 -30.44 -1.39
C VAL A 302 3.17 -31.49 -0.82
N THR A 303 4.34 -31.66 -1.42
CA THR A 303 5.38 -32.58 -0.92
C THR A 303 6.41 -31.87 -0.06
N ARG A 304 6.70 -30.61 -0.38
CA ARG A 304 7.69 -29.80 0.34
C ARG A 304 7.26 -28.34 0.32
N MET A 305 7.36 -27.68 1.47
CA MET A 305 7.17 -26.25 1.63
C MET A 305 8.46 -25.67 2.19
N ASP A 306 9.17 -24.86 1.41
CA ASP A 306 10.44 -24.23 1.81
C ASP A 306 10.29 -22.71 1.75
N ALA A 307 10.03 -22.11 2.90
CA ALA A 307 9.81 -20.66 3.03
C ALA A 307 11.10 -19.85 2.85
N GLU A 308 12.26 -20.42 3.18
CA GLU A 308 13.56 -19.73 3.03
C GLU A 308 13.97 -19.66 1.55
N GLN A 309 13.87 -20.79 0.85
CA GLN A 309 14.21 -20.87 -0.57
C GLN A 309 13.06 -20.40 -1.48
N ARG A 310 11.89 -20.09 -0.90
CA ARG A 310 10.68 -19.69 -1.62
C ARG A 310 10.27 -20.73 -2.66
N ARG A 311 10.25 -22.00 -2.27
CA ARG A 311 9.92 -23.14 -3.15
C ARG A 311 8.81 -24.00 -2.57
N ILE A 312 7.85 -24.35 -3.43
CA ILE A 312 6.83 -25.34 -3.12
C ILE A 312 7.02 -26.52 -4.06
N GLY A 313 7.31 -27.68 -3.49
CA GLY A 313 7.32 -28.95 -4.21
C GLY A 313 5.90 -29.49 -4.28
N LEU A 314 5.45 -29.80 -5.50
CA LEU A 314 4.14 -30.36 -5.76
C LEU A 314 4.28 -31.74 -6.41
N ARG A 315 3.43 -32.67 -5.99
CA ARG A 315 3.23 -33.96 -6.63
C ARG A 315 1.92 -33.96 -7.38
N LEU A 316 1.95 -34.37 -8.65
CA LEU A 316 0.75 -34.59 -9.45
C LEU A 316 0.00 -35.81 -8.92
N ASN A 317 -1.26 -35.62 -8.56
CA ASN A 317 -2.18 -36.74 -8.29
C ASN A 317 -2.92 -37.12 -9.57
N ARG A 318 -3.57 -36.13 -10.19
CA ARG A 318 -4.23 -36.29 -11.49
C ARG A 318 -4.37 -34.96 -12.21
N VAL A 319 -4.45 -35.03 -13.53
CA VAL A 319 -4.91 -33.92 -14.36
C VAL A 319 -6.45 -33.97 -14.35
N VAL A 320 -7.10 -32.92 -13.84
CA VAL A 320 -8.55 -32.91 -13.61
C VAL A 320 -9.30 -32.49 -14.88
N GLY A 321 -8.74 -31.57 -15.65
CA GLY A 321 -9.36 -31.10 -16.88
C GLY A 321 -8.33 -30.65 -17.90
N ARG A 322 -8.72 -30.71 -19.17
CA ARG A 322 -8.10 -29.88 -20.23
C ARG A 322 -8.14 -28.42 -19.77
N PRO A 323 -7.22 -27.55 -20.24
CA PRO A 323 -7.20 -26.15 -19.85
C PRO A 323 -8.63 -25.66 -19.83
N ALA A 324 -9.05 -25.09 -18.68
CA ALA A 324 -10.26 -24.31 -18.66
C ALA A 324 -10.12 -23.44 -19.91
N GLN A 325 -11.06 -23.56 -20.86
CA GLN A 325 -11.17 -22.57 -21.90
C GLN A 325 -11.28 -21.30 -21.09
N GLN A 326 -10.18 -20.54 -20.99
CA GLN A 326 -10.19 -19.16 -20.54
C GLN A 326 -11.41 -18.63 -21.23
N GLY A 327 -12.48 -18.34 -20.46
CA GLY A 327 -13.83 -18.25 -20.99
C GLY A 327 -13.72 -17.62 -22.35
N THR A 328 -14.16 -18.34 -23.39
CA THR A 328 -14.18 -17.82 -24.74
C THR A 328 -15.03 -16.57 -24.64
N VAL A 329 -14.43 -15.44 -24.27
CA VAL A 329 -14.97 -14.13 -24.54
C VAL A 329 -15.11 -14.24 -26.04
N PRO A 330 -16.34 -14.32 -26.56
CA PRO A 330 -16.53 -14.47 -27.99
C PRO A 330 -15.67 -13.39 -28.61
N ILE A 331 -14.88 -13.77 -29.61
CA ILE A 331 -14.20 -12.77 -30.42
C ILE A 331 -15.35 -12.03 -31.08
N LEU A 332 -15.78 -10.93 -30.45
CA LEU A 332 -16.91 -10.09 -30.88
C LEU A 332 -16.58 -9.37 -32.19
N VAL A 333 -15.31 -9.44 -32.60
CA VAL A 333 -14.81 -8.85 -33.84
C VAL A 333 -14.76 -9.91 -34.94
N SER A 334 -15.48 -9.66 -36.02
CA SER A 334 -15.38 -10.44 -37.25
C SER A 334 -14.28 -9.85 -38.15
N PRO A 335 -13.70 -10.63 -39.09
CA PRO A 335 -12.88 -10.07 -40.15
C PRO A 335 -13.59 -8.89 -40.85
N GLY A 336 -12.91 -7.75 -40.97
CA GLY A 336 -13.46 -6.48 -41.46
C GLY A 336 -13.97 -5.53 -40.38
N TRP A 337 -13.95 -5.92 -39.09
CA TRP A 337 -14.24 -5.00 -37.99
C TRP A 337 -13.18 -3.89 -37.93
N ARG A 338 -13.61 -2.64 -37.74
CA ARG A 338 -12.76 -1.46 -37.61
C ARG A 338 -13.01 -0.79 -36.26
N GLY A 339 -11.95 -0.31 -35.64
CA GLY A 339 -12.06 0.50 -34.43
C GLY A 339 -10.70 0.79 -33.82
N THR A 340 -10.72 1.45 -32.67
CA THR A 340 -9.50 1.85 -31.97
C THR A 340 -9.02 0.76 -31.03
N GLY A 341 -7.70 0.67 -30.88
CA GLY A 341 -7.06 -0.21 -29.92
C GLY A 341 -5.79 0.39 -29.34
N ARG A 342 -5.46 -0.01 -28.11
CA ARG A 342 -4.31 0.53 -27.37
C ARG A 342 -3.10 -0.38 -27.42
N VAL A 343 -1.92 0.19 -27.60
CA VAL A 343 -0.66 -0.58 -27.65
C VAL A 343 -0.34 -1.20 -26.28
N VAL A 344 -0.23 -2.52 -26.23
CA VAL A 344 0.18 -3.28 -25.03
C VAL A 344 1.66 -3.65 -25.09
N LYS A 345 2.19 -3.84 -26.31
CA LYS A 345 3.60 -4.21 -26.51
C LYS A 345 4.03 -3.91 -27.93
N ALA A 346 5.19 -3.30 -28.09
CA ALA A 346 5.85 -3.11 -29.37
C ALA A 346 7.14 -3.95 -29.42
N VAL A 347 7.37 -4.68 -30.51
CA VAL A 347 8.61 -5.42 -30.76
C VAL A 347 9.14 -5.02 -32.14
N PRO A 348 10.31 -4.34 -32.21
CA PRO A 348 10.90 -3.92 -33.48
C PRO A 348 11.37 -5.10 -34.33
N GLU A 349 11.60 -4.84 -35.62
CA GLU A 349 12.25 -5.80 -36.51
C GLU A 349 13.72 -5.95 -36.11
N ALA A 350 14.09 -7.11 -35.55
CA ALA A 350 15.46 -7.44 -35.19
C ALA A 350 15.85 -8.82 -35.74
N ASP A 351 17.07 -8.93 -36.28
CA ASP A 351 17.70 -10.18 -36.71
C ASP A 351 16.87 -11.05 -37.66
N GLY A 352 16.18 -10.43 -38.64
CA GLY A 352 15.39 -11.12 -39.65
C GLY A 352 14.11 -11.80 -39.11
N ARG A 353 13.77 -11.58 -37.83
CA ARG A 353 12.47 -11.94 -37.25
C ARG A 353 11.58 -10.70 -37.35
N GLY A 354 10.53 -10.78 -38.18
CA GLY A 354 9.62 -9.65 -38.40
C GLY A 354 9.04 -9.09 -37.10
N GLY A 355 8.91 -7.76 -37.04
CA GLY A 355 8.38 -7.01 -35.90
C GLY A 355 6.86 -7.08 -35.81
N TYR A 356 6.34 -6.83 -34.61
CA TYR A 356 4.91 -6.80 -34.35
C TYR A 356 4.53 -5.90 -33.18
N ILE A 357 3.30 -5.41 -33.20
CA ILE A 357 2.68 -4.66 -32.11
C ILE A 357 1.48 -5.48 -31.60
N LEU A 358 1.35 -5.60 -30.29
CA LEU A 358 0.16 -6.14 -29.64
C LEU A 358 -0.76 -4.98 -29.26
N VAL A 359 -1.98 -5.00 -29.77
CA VAL A 359 -2.98 -3.94 -29.62
C VAL A 359 -4.21 -4.51 -28.90
N ARG A 360 -4.64 -3.90 -27.80
CA ARG A 360 -5.89 -4.24 -27.10
C ARG A 360 -7.04 -3.42 -27.69
N LEU A 361 -7.96 -4.08 -28.38
CA LEU A 361 -9.14 -3.41 -28.96
C LEU A 361 -10.12 -2.97 -27.87
N ALA A 362 -10.81 -1.85 -28.11
CA ALA A 362 -11.84 -1.33 -27.19
C ALA A 362 -13.01 -2.30 -26.95
N ALA A 363 -13.27 -3.23 -27.88
CA ALA A 363 -14.32 -4.25 -27.79
C ALA A 363 -14.08 -5.36 -26.72
N GLY A 364 -13.20 -5.12 -25.74
CA GLY A 364 -12.94 -6.07 -24.64
C GLY A 364 -12.21 -7.35 -25.04
N THR A 365 -11.61 -7.41 -26.24
CA THR A 365 -10.91 -8.60 -26.74
C THR A 365 -9.47 -8.70 -26.22
N ARG A 366 -8.89 -9.91 -26.30
CA ARG A 366 -7.45 -10.15 -26.04
C ARG A 366 -6.57 -9.30 -26.98
N PRO A 367 -5.30 -9.03 -26.63
CA PRO A 367 -4.40 -8.27 -27.49
C PRO A 367 -4.27 -8.94 -28.87
N ALA A 368 -4.69 -8.23 -29.89
CA ALA A 368 -4.60 -8.61 -31.29
C ALA A 368 -3.24 -8.17 -31.85
N MET A 369 -2.75 -8.87 -32.87
CA MET A 369 -1.39 -8.71 -33.37
C MET A 369 -1.38 -7.95 -34.70
N LEU A 370 -0.70 -6.82 -34.72
CA LEU A 370 -0.39 -6.03 -35.90
C LEU A 370 1.04 -6.39 -36.34
N LEU A 371 1.19 -6.99 -37.53
CA LEU A 371 2.50 -7.37 -38.07
C LEU A 371 3.12 -6.19 -38.82
N ALA A 372 4.45 -6.07 -38.82
CA ALA A 372 5.15 -4.96 -39.50
C ALA A 372 4.81 -4.81 -41.01
N ARG A 373 4.40 -5.90 -41.67
CA ARG A 373 3.95 -5.89 -43.07
C ARG A 373 2.56 -5.29 -43.28
N ASP A 374 1.77 -5.24 -42.21
CA ASP A 374 0.38 -4.80 -42.18
C ASP A 374 0.25 -3.42 -41.48
N MET A 375 1.38 -2.74 -41.21
CA MET A 375 1.51 -1.38 -40.70
C MET A 375 1.70 -0.37 -41.85
N THR A 376 1.40 0.90 -41.60
CA THR A 376 1.83 2.02 -42.43
C THR A 376 3.36 2.17 -42.41
N ALA A 377 3.90 2.87 -43.42
CA ALA A 377 5.33 3.12 -43.50
C ALA A 377 5.84 3.91 -42.29
N ASP A 378 5.03 4.85 -41.80
CA ASP A 378 5.37 5.74 -40.69
C ASP A 378 5.37 4.98 -39.36
N LEU A 379 4.31 4.24 -39.03
CA LEU A 379 4.25 3.41 -37.82
C LEU A 379 5.35 2.35 -37.79
N ARG A 380 5.71 1.78 -38.95
CA ARG A 380 6.81 0.81 -39.04
C ARG A 380 8.17 1.46 -38.76
N VAL A 381 8.39 2.69 -39.19
CA VAL A 381 9.60 3.46 -38.88
C VAL A 381 9.64 3.78 -37.38
N ASP A 382 8.52 4.23 -36.81
CA ASP A 382 8.43 4.53 -35.38
C ASP A 382 8.61 3.30 -34.51
N LEU A 383 8.06 2.15 -34.91
CA LEU A 383 8.29 0.88 -34.25
C LEU A 383 9.77 0.52 -34.18
N ASN A 384 10.49 0.67 -35.29
CA ASN A 384 11.91 0.33 -35.38
C ASN A 384 12.82 1.35 -34.69
N ASN A 385 12.38 2.60 -34.57
CA ASN A 385 13.08 3.64 -33.81
C ASN A 385 12.74 3.62 -32.31
N GLY A 386 11.77 2.80 -31.89
CA GLY A 386 11.33 2.72 -30.49
C GLY A 386 10.47 3.90 -30.04
N HIS A 387 9.80 4.58 -30.99
CA HIS A 387 8.91 5.71 -30.75
C HIS A 387 7.43 5.29 -30.57
N VAL A 388 7.14 3.99 -30.52
CA VAL A 388 5.80 3.48 -30.22
C VAL A 388 5.66 3.33 -28.71
N ASP A 389 4.83 4.19 -28.11
CA ASP A 389 4.60 4.21 -26.67
C ASP A 389 3.57 3.14 -26.27
N LEU A 390 3.69 2.66 -25.03
CA LEU A 390 2.66 1.82 -24.43
C LEU A 390 1.42 2.68 -24.15
N ASP A 391 0.24 2.12 -24.42
CA ASP A 391 -1.08 2.76 -24.31
C ASP A 391 -1.43 3.78 -25.41
N GLU A 392 -0.58 3.93 -26.44
CA GLU A 392 -0.88 4.69 -27.65
C GLU A 392 -2.11 4.12 -28.39
N GLU A 393 -2.97 4.99 -28.91
CA GLU A 393 -4.21 4.62 -29.59
C GLU A 393 -3.99 4.49 -31.09
N LEU A 394 -4.30 3.31 -31.64
CA LEU A 394 -4.16 2.98 -33.06
C LEU A 394 -5.53 2.64 -33.66
N ASP A 395 -5.81 3.19 -34.84
CA ASP A 395 -6.93 2.79 -35.66
C ASP A 395 -6.60 1.52 -36.45
N VAL A 396 -7.38 0.47 -36.21
CA VAL A 396 -7.07 -0.87 -36.73
C VAL A 396 -8.29 -1.56 -37.32
N GLU A 397 -8.02 -2.37 -38.34
CA GLU A 397 -8.97 -3.26 -38.99
C GLU A 397 -8.57 -4.73 -38.77
N VAL A 398 -9.53 -5.58 -38.43
CA VAL A 398 -9.30 -7.01 -38.25
C VAL A 398 -9.20 -7.68 -39.62
N LEU A 399 -8.00 -8.16 -39.99
CA LEU A 399 -7.78 -8.90 -41.23
C LEU A 399 -8.31 -10.32 -41.16
N SER A 400 -8.02 -11.02 -40.07
CA SER A 400 -8.42 -12.42 -39.91
C SER A 400 -8.44 -12.83 -38.45
N VAL A 401 -9.34 -13.76 -38.14
CA VAL A 401 -9.48 -14.37 -36.82
C VAL A 401 -9.19 -15.86 -36.96
N ASP A 402 -8.03 -16.30 -36.46
CA ASP A 402 -7.68 -17.71 -36.38
C ASP A 402 -8.17 -18.25 -35.03
N HIS A 403 -9.37 -18.85 -35.04
CA HIS A 403 -9.97 -19.46 -33.85
C HIS A 403 -9.20 -20.71 -33.37
N ALA A 404 -8.46 -21.40 -34.24
CA ALA A 404 -7.71 -22.61 -33.90
C ALA A 404 -6.39 -22.28 -33.19
N ARG A 405 -5.71 -21.21 -33.62
CA ARG A 405 -4.48 -20.70 -32.97
C ARG A 405 -4.74 -19.56 -32.00
N ASN A 406 -6.00 -19.16 -31.85
CA ASN A 406 -6.46 -18.10 -30.96
C ASN A 406 -5.73 -16.76 -31.20
N ARG A 407 -5.63 -16.36 -32.48
CA ARG A 407 -4.92 -15.16 -32.93
C ARG A 407 -5.83 -14.27 -33.77
N VAL A 408 -5.80 -12.97 -33.49
CA VAL A 408 -6.44 -11.94 -34.32
C VAL A 408 -5.33 -11.15 -35.00
N LEU A 409 -5.35 -11.10 -36.33
CA LEU A 409 -4.42 -10.30 -37.12
C LEU A 409 -5.07 -8.97 -37.48
N LEU A 410 -4.32 -7.89 -37.27
CA LEU A 410 -4.75 -6.53 -37.55
C LEU A 410 -4.00 -5.96 -38.74
N ARG A 411 -4.61 -4.95 -39.36
CA ARG A 411 -3.98 -3.99 -40.26
C ARG A 411 -4.26 -2.59 -39.71
N GLU A 412 -3.26 -1.73 -39.78
CA GLU A 412 -3.44 -0.32 -39.43
C GLU A 412 -4.26 0.39 -40.51
N LEU A 413 -5.18 1.25 -40.09
CA LEU A 413 -5.88 2.15 -40.98
C LEU A 413 -5.13 3.49 -41.02
N PRO A 414 -4.84 4.04 -42.21
CA PRO A 414 -4.24 5.37 -42.30
C PRO A 414 -5.20 6.42 -41.76
N ASP A 415 -4.66 7.43 -41.05
CA ASP A 415 -5.41 8.59 -40.55
C ASP A 415 -6.16 9.29 -41.69
N THR A 416 -7.41 8.90 -41.93
CA THR A 416 -8.28 9.55 -42.91
C THR A 416 -9.73 9.55 -42.42
N ASP A 417 -10.19 10.75 -42.07
CA ASP A 417 -11.56 11.26 -41.91
C ASP A 417 -12.55 10.47 -41.00
N PRO A 418 -13.22 11.11 -40.01
CA PRO A 418 -14.01 10.47 -38.95
C PRO A 418 -15.37 9.87 -39.40
N ALA A 419 -15.59 9.66 -40.70
CA ALA A 419 -16.89 9.31 -41.27
C ALA A 419 -17.24 7.81 -41.28
N GLY A 420 -16.38 6.93 -40.74
CA GLY A 420 -16.54 5.47 -40.82
C GLY A 420 -16.70 4.73 -39.48
N ARG A 421 -16.93 5.43 -38.37
CA ARG A 421 -17.06 4.81 -37.05
C ARG A 421 -18.38 4.04 -36.97
N SER A 422 -18.34 2.72 -37.10
CA SER A 422 -19.43 1.87 -36.62
C SER A 422 -19.47 1.95 -35.10
N GLU A 423 -20.53 2.55 -34.56
CA GLU A 423 -20.77 2.65 -33.11
C GLU A 423 -20.78 1.26 -32.44
N PRO A 424 -20.32 1.14 -31.19
CA PRO A 424 -20.44 -0.10 -30.44
C PRO A 424 -21.93 -0.39 -30.19
N ALA A 425 -22.42 -1.53 -30.67
CA ALA A 425 -23.76 -2.02 -30.37
C ALA A 425 -23.93 -2.09 -28.84
N GLU A 426 -25.01 -1.46 -28.35
CA GLU A 426 -25.42 -1.47 -26.95
C GLU A 426 -25.39 -2.89 -26.39
N LEU A 427 -24.77 -3.02 -25.22
CA LEU A 427 -24.85 -4.18 -24.35
C LEU A 427 -26.33 -4.46 -24.04
N ALA A 428 -26.90 -5.49 -24.66
CA ALA A 428 -28.17 -6.04 -24.23
C ALA A 428 -27.97 -6.66 -22.83
N GLU A 429 -28.52 -6.00 -21.81
CA GLU A 429 -28.82 -6.63 -20.53
C GLU A 429 -29.73 -7.85 -20.78
N ALA A 430 -29.21 -9.04 -20.47
CA ALA A 430 -30.02 -10.24 -20.33
C ALA A 430 -30.12 -10.59 -18.83
N ALA A 431 -31.36 -10.57 -18.36
CA ALA A 431 -31.83 -11.03 -17.06
C ALA A 431 -31.58 -12.52 -16.80
#